data_AF-A0A3B9MJ13-F1
#
_entry.id   AF-A0A3B9MJ13-F1
#
_cell.length_a   1.000
_cell.length_b   1.000
_cell.length_c   1.000
_cell.angle_alpha   90.00
_cell.angle_beta   90.00
_cell.angle_gamma   90.00
#
_symmetry.space_group_name_H-M   'P 1'
#
loop_
_entity.id
_entity.type
_entity.pdbx_description
1 polymer ?
#
loop_
_entity_poly.entity_id
_entity_poly.type
_entity_poly.pdbx_seq_one_letter_code
_entity_poly.pdbx_strand_id
1 'polypeptide(L)'
;MPGSYHGSKSSPGLFGVFLHHQLGGWVYTPLGSRVSTFFCGESFGERLARLRQEAGLSQRDLAAEVGISQRMVAYYEKQTAHPPTHLLAILAKALGVSSDQLLGIKEVKSNGRTRDNRLWRRFSQVEQLPQSQRKQIVQILDAFLDREKLKKAALSQLPSH
;
A
#
# COMPACT_ATOMS: atom_id res chain seq x y z
N MET A 1 46.24 -48.53 1.44
CA MET A 1 44.97 -48.72 2.16
C MET A 1 44.22 -47.41 2.23
N PRO A 2 43.21 -47.18 1.37
CA PRO A 2 42.14 -46.22 1.65
C PRO A 2 40.78 -46.95 1.71
N GLY A 3 39.96 -46.64 2.73
CA GLY A 3 38.53 -46.98 2.80
C GLY A 3 37.77 -45.71 3.17
N SER A 4 36.86 -45.21 2.32
CA SER A 4 35.39 -45.47 2.28
C SER A 4 34.66 -44.69 3.39
N TYR A 5 33.63 -43.87 3.14
CA TYR A 5 32.26 -44.19 2.68
C TYR A 5 31.56 -42.86 2.23
N HIS A 6 30.95 -42.77 1.04
CA HIS A 6 29.53 -43.02 0.62
C HIS A 6 28.54 -41.85 0.75
N GLY A 7 27.71 -41.66 -0.30
CA GLY A 7 26.44 -40.90 -0.27
C GLY A 7 26.15 -40.06 -1.53
N SER A 8 26.00 -40.69 -2.71
CA SER A 8 24.74 -40.82 -3.47
C SER A 8 24.28 -39.58 -4.27
N LYS A 9 24.52 -39.67 -5.59
CA LYS A 9 23.98 -38.80 -6.64
C LYS A 9 22.54 -39.21 -6.97
N SER A 10 21.62 -38.26 -6.99
CA SER A 10 20.33 -38.38 -7.67
C SER A 10 20.44 -37.71 -9.04
N SER A 11 20.17 -38.49 -10.08
CA SER A 11 20.21 -38.10 -11.49
C SER A 11 19.16 -37.03 -11.83
N PRO A 12 19.42 -36.16 -12.82
CA PRO A 12 18.44 -35.23 -13.37
C PRO A 12 17.48 -35.95 -14.32
N GLY A 13 16.19 -35.78 -14.09
CA GLY A 13 15.13 -36.18 -15.01
C GLY A 13 15.10 -35.24 -16.22
N LEU A 14 15.38 -35.83 -17.38
CA LEU A 14 15.24 -35.27 -18.71
C LEU A 14 13.80 -34.83 -18.97
N PHE A 15 13.60 -33.56 -19.34
CA PHE A 15 12.70 -33.23 -20.45
C PHE A 15 13.39 -32.20 -21.32
N GLY A 16 13.82 -32.67 -22.48
CA GLY A 16 14.62 -31.91 -23.43
C GLY A 16 13.82 -30.78 -24.07
N VAL A 17 14.52 -29.70 -24.36
CA VAL A 17 14.20 -28.83 -25.49
C VAL A 17 15.51 -28.60 -26.24
N PHE A 18 15.47 -29.03 -27.49
CA PHE A 18 16.54 -29.00 -28.48
C PHE A 18 17.14 -27.59 -28.63
N LEU A 19 18.47 -27.55 -28.76
CA LEU A 19 19.22 -26.38 -29.19
C LEU A 19 19.05 -26.21 -30.72
N HIS A 20 18.40 -25.14 -31.16
CA HIS A 20 18.53 -24.62 -32.52
C HIS A 20 18.75 -23.11 -32.45
N HIS A 21 19.75 -22.62 -33.17
CA HIS A 21 20.33 -21.28 -33.04
C HIS A 21 19.85 -20.40 -34.21
N GLN A 22 18.91 -19.45 -33.99
CA GLN A 22 18.70 -18.31 -34.90
C GLN A 22 17.88 -17.17 -34.22
N LEU A 23 18.52 -16.00 -34.09
CA LEU A 23 18.05 -14.60 -33.92
C LEU A 23 16.58 -14.30 -33.55
N GLY A 24 16.36 -13.68 -32.39
CA GLY A 24 15.11 -12.97 -32.04
C GLY A 24 14.96 -12.74 -30.53
N GLY A 25 14.90 -11.48 -30.09
CA GLY A 25 14.84 -11.11 -28.68
C GLY A 25 13.63 -11.69 -27.95
N TRP A 26 13.86 -12.30 -26.79
CA TRP A 26 12.78 -12.76 -25.93
C TRP A 26 12.20 -11.57 -25.17
N VAL A 27 11.04 -11.07 -25.62
CA VAL A 27 10.17 -10.24 -24.78
C VAL A 27 9.37 -11.20 -23.90
N TYR A 28 9.69 -11.27 -22.62
CA TYR A 28 8.87 -11.97 -21.64
C TYR A 28 7.78 -11.01 -21.14
N THR A 29 6.53 -11.23 -21.53
CA THR A 29 5.36 -10.58 -20.91
C THR A 29 4.79 -11.50 -19.84
N PRO A 30 5.03 -11.24 -18.53
CA PRO A 30 4.37 -12.00 -17.50
C PRO A 30 2.87 -11.65 -17.51
N LEU A 31 2.05 -12.65 -17.82
CA LEU A 31 0.60 -12.57 -17.73
C LEU A 31 0.19 -12.47 -16.25
N GLY A 32 -0.46 -11.36 -15.89
CA GLY A 32 -1.41 -11.31 -14.78
C GLY A 32 -0.90 -11.74 -13.41
N SER A 33 0.01 -10.97 -12.82
CA SER A 33 0.06 -10.87 -11.36
C SER A 33 0.37 -9.43 -11.00
N ARG A 34 -0.53 -8.83 -10.21
CA ARG A 34 -0.33 -7.50 -9.61
C ARG A 34 1.06 -7.50 -9.03
N VAL A 35 1.87 -6.54 -9.46
CA VAL A 35 3.24 -6.36 -8.99
C VAL A 35 3.18 -6.25 -7.47
N SER A 36 3.37 -7.38 -6.79
CA SER A 36 3.68 -7.42 -5.39
C SER A 36 5.17 -7.21 -5.42
N THR A 37 5.56 -5.93 -5.43
CA THR A 37 6.96 -5.55 -5.34
C THR A 37 7.49 -6.12 -4.04
N PHE A 38 8.22 -7.23 -4.15
CA PHE A 38 9.09 -7.71 -3.11
C PHE A 38 10.08 -6.60 -2.78
N PHE A 39 9.82 -5.83 -1.73
CA PHE A 39 10.80 -4.91 -1.17
C PHE A 39 11.69 -5.66 -0.17
N CYS A 40 12.59 -6.47 -0.72
CA CYS A 40 13.82 -6.81 0.01
C CYS A 40 14.71 -5.55 -0.05
N GLY A 41 14.52 -4.61 0.90
CA GLY A 41 15.33 -3.39 0.99
C GLY A 41 14.66 -2.11 1.48
N GLU A 42 13.33 -2.05 1.66
CA GLU A 42 12.67 -0.82 2.16
C GLU A 42 12.99 -0.60 3.64
N SER A 43 13.67 0.51 3.93
CA SER A 43 13.97 0.97 5.29
C SER A 43 12.69 1.33 6.05
N PHE A 44 12.77 1.38 7.38
CA PHE A 44 11.64 1.82 8.20
C PHE A 44 11.12 3.21 7.79
N GLY A 45 12.03 4.16 7.53
CA GLY A 45 11.67 5.52 7.14
C GLY A 45 10.91 5.59 5.81
N GLU A 46 11.38 4.85 4.80
CA GLU A 46 10.71 4.75 3.50
C GLU A 46 9.32 4.14 3.65
N ARG A 47 9.20 3.06 4.44
CA ARG A 47 7.92 2.41 4.74
C ARG A 47 6.95 3.33 5.45
N LEU A 48 7.43 4.08 6.43
CA LEU A 48 6.65 5.08 7.15
C LEU A 48 6.14 6.17 6.19
N ALA A 49 7.00 6.67 5.30
CA ALA A 49 6.63 7.68 4.31
C ALA A 49 5.57 7.16 3.34
N ARG A 50 5.73 5.93 2.83
CA ARG A 50 4.77 5.28 1.94
C ARG A 50 3.42 5.08 2.62
N LEU A 51 3.41 4.47 3.81
CA LEU A 51 2.18 4.24 4.58
C LEU A 51 1.46 5.56 4.91
N ARG A 52 2.20 6.63 5.22
CA ARG A 52 1.62 7.97 5.44
C ARG A 52 0.91 8.48 4.20
N GLN A 53 1.53 8.33 3.03
CA GLN A 53 0.94 8.76 1.75
C GLN A 53 -0.29 7.93 1.40
N GLU A 54 -0.25 6.62 1.62
CA GLU A 54 -1.40 5.72 1.45
C GLU A 54 -2.55 6.08 2.41
N ALA A 55 -2.24 6.59 3.60
CA ALA A 55 -3.22 7.13 4.54
C ALA A 55 -3.71 8.56 4.17
N GLY A 56 -3.18 9.16 3.11
CA GLY A 56 -3.56 10.50 2.63
C GLY A 56 -3.11 11.64 3.55
N LEU A 57 -2.07 11.42 4.37
CA LEU A 57 -1.61 12.37 5.38
C LEU A 57 -0.41 13.17 4.88
N SER A 58 -0.37 14.49 5.14
CA SER A 58 0.89 15.24 5.06
C SER A 58 1.78 14.92 6.27
N GLN A 59 3.08 15.25 6.20
CA GLN A 59 3.96 15.14 7.37
C GLN A 59 3.45 15.97 8.56
N ARG A 60 2.82 17.12 8.28
CA ARG A 60 2.22 17.99 9.30
C ARG A 60 1.00 17.35 9.96
N ASP A 61 0.18 16.67 9.17
CA ASP A 61 -1.01 15.98 9.68
C ASP A 61 -0.62 14.80 10.57
N LEU A 62 0.34 13.98 10.13
CA LEU A 62 0.84 12.87 10.93
C LEU A 62 1.50 13.36 12.24
N ALA A 63 2.27 14.46 12.15
CA ALA A 63 2.89 15.08 13.32
C ALA A 63 1.86 15.52 14.36
N ALA A 64 0.79 16.19 13.92
CA ALA A 64 -0.31 16.60 14.79
C ALA A 64 -1.06 15.41 15.40
N GLU A 65 -1.24 14.33 14.65
CA GLU A 65 -1.96 13.13 15.09
C GLU A 65 -1.16 12.31 16.12
N VAL A 66 0.16 12.29 16.00
CA VAL A 66 1.07 11.55 16.89
C VAL A 66 1.59 12.40 18.05
N GLY A 67 1.39 13.72 18.00
CA GLY A 67 1.84 14.65 19.05
C GLY A 67 3.34 14.94 19.02
N ILE A 68 3.94 15.00 17.82
CA ILE A 68 5.37 15.30 17.62
C ILE A 68 5.54 16.45 16.63
N SER A 69 6.76 16.95 16.45
CA SER A 69 7.03 18.00 15.45
C SER A 69 7.06 17.45 14.02
N GLN A 70 6.69 18.27 13.04
CA GLN A 70 6.84 17.92 11.61
C GLN A 70 8.29 17.55 11.27
N ARG A 71 9.27 18.23 11.89
CA ARG A 71 10.70 17.97 11.71
C ARG A 71 11.07 16.55 12.17
N MET A 72 10.47 16.07 13.26
CA MET A 72 10.67 14.69 13.73
C MET A 72 10.06 13.67 12.76
N VAL A 73 8.88 13.92 12.19
CA VAL A 73 8.33 13.07 11.14
C VAL A 73 9.28 13.00 9.93
N ALA A 74 9.75 14.15 9.45
CA ALA A 74 10.69 14.20 8.34
C ALA A 74 12.03 13.48 8.65
N TYR A 75 12.50 13.57 9.90
CA TYR A 75 13.67 12.85 10.39
C TYR A 75 13.44 11.33 10.37
N TYR A 76 12.30 10.86 10.88
CA TYR A 76 11.95 9.44 10.87
C TYR A 76 11.80 8.88 9.47
N GLU A 77 11.24 9.66 8.54
CA GLU A 77 11.09 9.25 7.14
C GLU A 77 12.43 9.17 6.37
N LYS A 78 13.45 9.94 6.78
CA LYS A 78 14.72 10.05 6.03
C LYS A 78 15.94 9.38 6.65
N GLN A 79 16.06 9.41 7.98
CA GLN A 79 17.35 9.23 8.66
C GLN A 79 17.34 8.13 9.73
N THR A 80 16.22 7.43 9.91
CA THR A 80 16.05 6.53 11.03
C THR A 80 16.20 5.07 10.61
N ALA A 81 17.33 4.47 11.00
CA ALA A 81 17.56 3.03 10.87
C ALA A 81 16.72 2.21 11.88
N HIS A 82 16.31 2.82 13.00
CA HIS A 82 15.64 2.12 14.10
C HIS A 82 14.30 2.77 14.48
N PRO A 83 13.17 2.02 14.42
CA PRO A 83 11.84 2.55 14.71
C PRO A 83 11.78 3.21 16.10
N PRO A 84 11.17 4.40 16.24
CA PRO A 84 10.92 4.98 17.56
C PRO A 84 9.91 4.12 18.32
N THR A 85 10.40 3.22 19.18
CA THR A 85 9.58 2.19 19.84
C THR A 85 8.40 2.78 20.60
N HIS A 86 8.61 3.91 21.30
CA HIS A 86 7.59 4.61 22.05
C HIS A 86 6.47 5.22 21.18
N LEU A 87 6.73 5.46 19.89
CA LEU A 87 5.74 6.00 18.95
C LEU A 87 5.10 4.92 18.07
N LEU A 88 5.64 3.69 18.07
CA LEU A 88 5.26 2.67 17.10
C LEU A 88 3.75 2.35 17.12
N ALA A 89 3.18 2.21 18.32
CA ALA A 89 1.75 1.93 18.48
C ALA A 89 0.87 3.11 18.01
N ILE A 90 1.30 4.34 18.31
CA ILE A 90 0.57 5.56 17.95
C ILE A 90 0.64 5.80 16.44
N LEU A 91 1.81 5.60 15.83
CA LEU A 91 2.02 5.65 14.39
C LEU A 91 1.16 4.62 13.67
N ALA A 92 1.18 3.35 14.12
CA ALA A 92 0.36 2.30 13.54
C ALA A 92 -1.14 2.65 13.58
N LYS A 93 -1.62 3.18 14.71
CA LYS A 93 -3.00 3.64 14.87
C LYS A 93 -3.36 4.79 13.92
N ALA A 94 -2.51 5.82 13.84
CA ALA A 94 -2.72 6.98 12.96
C ALA A 94 -2.78 6.57 11.48
N LEU A 95 -1.90 5.66 11.09
CA LEU A 95 -1.80 5.12 9.73
C LEU A 95 -2.86 4.06 9.43
N GLY A 96 -3.59 3.57 10.43
CA GLY A 96 -4.61 2.54 10.25
C GLY A 96 -4.06 1.16 9.90
N VAL A 97 -2.81 0.86 10.29
CA VAL A 97 -2.13 -0.42 10.06
C VAL A 97 -1.74 -1.10 11.36
N SER A 98 -1.31 -2.35 11.29
CA SER A 98 -0.70 -3.04 12.44
C SER A 98 0.77 -2.64 12.63
N SER A 99 1.29 -2.78 13.85
CA SER A 99 2.73 -2.58 14.11
C SER A 99 3.59 -3.56 13.30
N ASP A 100 3.14 -4.80 13.09
CA ASP A 100 3.83 -5.77 12.23
C ASP A 100 3.98 -5.26 10.79
N GLN A 101 2.95 -4.59 10.26
CA GLN A 101 2.98 -3.98 8.93
C GLN A 101 3.89 -2.76 8.87
N LEU A 102 3.86 -1.91 9.90
CA LEU A 102 4.73 -0.75 10.00
C LEU A 102 6.21 -1.14 10.18
N LEU A 103 6.48 -2.27 10.82
CA LEU A 103 7.83 -2.84 10.95
C LEU A 103 8.28 -3.64 9.72
N GLY A 104 7.39 -3.92 8.77
CA GLY A 104 7.69 -4.75 7.60
C GLY A 104 7.75 -6.26 7.89
N ILE A 105 7.24 -6.72 9.04
CA ILE A 105 7.14 -8.13 9.44
C ILE A 105 6.01 -8.83 8.68
N LYS A 106 4.92 -8.10 8.38
CA LYS A 106 3.78 -8.59 7.59
C LYS A 106 3.46 -7.66 6.44
N GLU A 107 2.97 -8.23 5.35
CA GLU A 107 2.48 -7.44 4.22
C GLU A 107 1.23 -6.62 4.60
N VAL A 108 1.17 -5.42 4.04
CA VAL A 108 -0.04 -4.61 4.04
C VAL A 108 -0.98 -5.21 3.01
N LYS A 109 -1.82 -6.16 3.44
CA LYS A 109 -2.92 -6.63 2.59
C LYS A 109 -3.88 -5.46 2.41
N SER A 110 -3.81 -4.81 1.24
CA SER A 110 -4.76 -3.77 0.85
C SER A 110 -6.11 -4.44 0.63
N ASN A 111 -6.89 -4.58 1.69
CA ASN A 111 -8.21 -5.20 1.63
C ASN A 111 -9.23 -4.25 0.96
N GLY A 112 -8.89 -3.53 -0.13
CA GLY A 112 -9.75 -2.54 -0.80
C GLY A 112 -10.36 -1.45 0.11
N ARG A 113 -9.96 -1.44 1.38
CA ARG A 113 -10.48 -0.69 2.51
C ARG A 113 -9.26 -0.29 3.34
N THR A 114 -8.28 0.36 2.73
CA THR A 114 -7.46 1.25 3.54
C THR A 114 -8.48 2.25 4.07
N ARG A 115 -8.80 2.12 5.36
CA ARG A 115 -9.81 2.92 6.02
C ARG A 115 -9.48 4.35 5.66
N ASP A 116 -10.37 5.01 4.94
CA ASP A 116 -10.15 6.36 4.47
C ASP A 116 -10.27 7.28 5.69
N ASN A 117 -9.27 7.19 6.57
CA ASN A 117 -9.21 7.84 7.87
C ASN A 117 -9.26 9.35 7.68
N ARG A 118 -8.86 9.83 6.49
CA ARG A 118 -9.04 11.20 6.06
C ARG A 118 -10.51 11.52 5.80
N LEU A 119 -11.23 10.73 5.02
CA LEU A 119 -12.69 10.93 4.83
C LEU A 119 -13.41 10.89 6.18
N TRP A 120 -13.18 9.87 7.00
CA TRP A 120 -13.82 9.75 8.31
C TRP A 120 -13.53 10.93 9.25
N ARG A 121 -12.30 11.46 9.22
CA ARG A 121 -11.95 12.71 9.92
C ARG A 121 -12.72 13.91 9.39
N ARG A 122 -12.84 14.05 8.08
CA ARG A 122 -13.63 15.14 7.48
C ARG A 122 -15.10 15.02 7.85
N PHE A 123 -15.69 13.83 7.81
CA PHE A 123 -17.06 13.62 8.27
C PHE A 123 -17.24 14.03 9.74
N SER A 124 -16.31 13.63 10.62
CA SER A 124 -16.34 14.04 12.03
C SER A 124 -16.28 15.56 12.21
N GLN A 125 -15.48 16.27 11.40
CA GLN A 125 -15.43 17.74 11.40
C GLN A 125 -16.75 18.36 10.90
N VAL A 126 -17.36 17.77 9.88
CA VAL A 126 -18.63 18.23 9.29
C VAL A 126 -19.80 18.10 10.27
N GLU A 127 -19.79 17.06 11.12
CA GLU A 127 -20.79 16.91 12.19
C GLU A 127 -20.73 18.03 13.23
N GLN A 128 -19.57 18.63 13.48
CA GLN A 128 -19.43 19.73 14.43
C GLN A 128 -19.83 21.10 13.86
N LEU A 129 -20.12 21.18 12.55
CA LEU A 129 -20.49 22.45 11.90
C LEU A 129 -21.94 22.87 12.19
N PRO A 130 -22.24 24.18 12.07
CA PRO A 130 -23.61 24.69 12.08
C PRO A 130 -24.49 24.01 11.03
N GLN A 131 -25.79 23.86 11.31
CA GLN A 131 -26.73 23.13 10.46
C GLN A 131 -26.76 23.62 9.02
N SER A 132 -26.65 24.94 8.80
CA SER A 132 -26.60 25.54 7.45
C SER A 132 -25.39 25.06 6.64
N GLN A 133 -24.21 25.06 7.25
CA GLN A 133 -22.96 24.64 6.61
C GLN A 133 -22.97 23.12 6.36
N ARG A 134 -23.43 22.33 7.34
CA ARG A 134 -23.56 20.87 7.19
C ARG A 134 -24.47 20.52 6.01
N LYS A 135 -25.63 21.19 5.89
CA LYS A 135 -26.59 20.97 4.80
C LYS A 135 -25.98 21.28 3.43
N GLN A 136 -25.22 22.37 3.32
CA GLN A 136 -24.55 22.73 2.07
C GLN A 136 -23.53 21.68 1.64
N ILE A 137 -22.76 21.12 2.59
CA ILE A 137 -21.79 20.05 2.31
C ILE A 137 -22.51 18.79 1.83
N VAL A 138 -23.61 18.40 2.47
CA VAL A 138 -24.43 17.25 2.05
C VAL A 138 -24.95 17.44 0.63
N GLN A 139 -25.48 18.60 0.29
CA GLN A 139 -25.97 18.88 -1.08
C GLN A 139 -24.88 18.75 -2.15
N ILE A 140 -23.67 19.23 -1.85
CA ILE A 140 -22.53 19.08 -2.77
C ILE A 140 -22.17 17.60 -2.94
N LEU A 141 -22.15 16.83 -1.85
CA LEU A 141 -21.90 15.38 -1.89
C LEU A 141 -22.96 14.66 -2.73
N ASP A 142 -24.23 14.96 -2.52
CA ASP A 142 -25.34 14.37 -3.29
C ASP A 142 -25.17 14.66 -4.79
N ALA A 143 -24.84 15.90 -5.16
CA ALA A 143 -24.62 16.29 -6.56
C ALA A 143 -23.49 15.48 -7.23
N PHE A 144 -22.39 15.19 -6.51
CA PHE A 144 -21.32 14.34 -7.02
C PHE A 144 -21.74 12.87 -7.15
N LEU A 145 -22.45 12.35 -6.15
CA LEU A 145 -22.89 10.95 -6.14
C LEU A 145 -23.90 10.67 -7.26
N ASP A 146 -24.83 11.59 -7.48
CA ASP A 146 -25.84 11.43 -8.53
C ASP A 146 -25.22 11.52 -9.93
N ARG A 147 -24.26 12.42 -10.13
CA ARG A 147 -23.49 12.48 -11.38
C ARG A 147 -22.77 11.16 -11.69
N GLU A 148 -22.14 10.55 -10.70
CA GLU A 148 -21.46 9.26 -10.87
C GLU A 148 -22.44 8.11 -11.16
N LYS A 149 -23.63 8.10 -10.51
CA LYS A 149 -24.69 7.12 -10.84
C LYS A 149 -25.16 7.26 -12.29
N LEU A 150 -25.41 8.49 -12.75
CA LEU A 150 -25.84 8.76 -14.12
C LEU A 150 -24.77 8.33 -15.14
N LYS A 151 -23.50 8.62 -14.86
CA LYS A 151 -22.37 8.19 -15.71
C LYS A 151 -22.27 6.67 -15.80
N LYS A 152 -22.39 5.95 -14.68
CA LYS A 152 -22.39 4.48 -14.65
C LYS A 152 -23.58 3.89 -15.41
N ALA A 153 -24.77 4.47 -15.25
CA ALA A 153 -25.96 4.05 -15.99
C ALA A 153 -25.78 4.21 -17.50
N ALA A 154 -25.25 5.35 -17.95
CA ALA A 154 -24.94 5.59 -19.36
C ALA A 154 -23.89 4.61 -19.91
N LEU A 155 -22.84 4.31 -19.15
CA LEU A 155 -21.80 3.32 -19.51
C LEU A 155 -22.36 1.89 -19.62
N SER A 156 -23.34 1.52 -18.80
CA SER A 156 -23.96 0.18 -18.83
C SER A 156 -24.95 -0.01 -19.99
N GLN A 157 -25.35 1.06 -20.68
CA GLN A 157 -26.34 1.03 -21.77
C GLN A 157 -25.69 1.05 -23.17
N LEU A 158 -24.36 1.03 -23.28
CA LEU A 158 -23.67 0.98 -24.57
C LEU A 158 -23.83 -0.41 -25.21
N PRO A 159 -24.34 -0.50 -26.45
CA PRO A 159 -24.47 -1.78 -27.15
C PRO A 159 -23.09 -2.40 -27.38
N SER A 160 -22.95 -3.68 -27.03
CA SER A 160 -21.77 -4.48 -27.34
C SER A 160 -21.76 -4.75 -28.85
N HIS A 161 -20.88 -4.06 -29.57
CA HIS A 161 -20.58 -4.37 -30.97
C HIS A 161 -19.59 -5.51 -31.08
#